data_AF-A0A1Q8JTK0-F1
#
_entry.id   AF-A0A1Q8JTK0-F1
#
_cell.length_a   1.000
_cell.length_b   1.000
_cell.length_c   1.000
_cell.angle_alpha   90.00
_cell.angle_beta   90.00
_cell.angle_gamma   90.00
#
_symmetry.space_group_name_H-M   'P 1'
#
loop_
_entity.id
_entity.type
_entity.pdbx_description
1 polymer ?
#
loop_
_entity_poly.entity_id
_entity_poly.type
_entity_poly.pdbx_seq_one_letter_code
_entity_poly.pdbx_strand_id
1 'polypeptide(L)'
;MLRLRYGPVTAHENGDPPPPPPLPPRFYESPPVLLGGMLLWAVATGVVVLSWLVGGPWDAGSFWTCIAGLGVGLFGAAIFTAQRAAARRGDRSAQRGIEPR
;
A
#
# COMPACT_ATOMS: atom_id res chain seq x y z
N MET A 1 16.64 -21.91 -30.21
CA MET A 1 15.20 -21.94 -29.87
C MET A 1 14.96 -23.03 -28.85
N LEU A 2 15.02 -22.72 -27.55
CA LEU A 2 14.81 -23.72 -26.49
C LEU A 2 13.36 -23.61 -26.01
N ARG A 3 12.50 -24.55 -26.42
CA ARG A 3 11.14 -24.68 -25.88
C ARG A 3 11.25 -25.32 -24.48
N LEU A 4 11.15 -24.51 -23.43
CA LEU A 4 10.91 -25.02 -22.08
C LEU A 4 9.51 -25.64 -22.06
N ARG A 5 9.48 -26.97 -22.13
CA ARG A 5 8.27 -27.79 -22.07
C ARG A 5 7.87 -27.91 -20.60
N TYR A 6 7.12 -26.95 -20.09
CA TYR A 6 6.42 -27.12 -18.81
C TYR A 6 5.34 -28.19 -19.00
N GLY A 7 5.53 -29.35 -18.37
CA GLY A 7 4.47 -30.35 -18.23
C GLY A 7 3.42 -29.89 -17.20
N PRO A 8 2.22 -30.49 -17.19
CA PRO A 8 1.22 -30.21 -16.17
C PRO A 8 1.80 -30.52 -14.78
N VAL A 9 1.74 -29.55 -13.87
CA VAL A 9 2.12 -29.74 -12.46
C VAL A 9 1.08 -30.66 -11.83
N THR A 10 1.35 -31.96 -11.85
CA THR A 10 0.55 -32.98 -11.17
C THR A 10 1.48 -33.82 -10.30
N ALA A 11 1.75 -33.36 -9.08
CA ALA A 11 2.03 -34.18 -7.90
C ALA A 11 2.31 -33.28 -6.69
N HIS A 12 1.46 -33.36 -5.66
CA HIS A 12 1.87 -33.07 -4.30
C HIS A 12 2.85 -34.18 -3.89
N GLU A 13 4.16 -33.89 -3.93
CA GLU A 13 5.17 -34.79 -3.38
C GLU A 13 4.95 -34.85 -1.86
N ASN A 14 4.95 -36.06 -1.28
CA ASN A 14 4.58 -36.33 0.13
C ASN A 14 5.53 -35.69 1.19
N GLY A 15 6.27 -34.63 0.84
CA GLY A 15 7.19 -33.88 1.69
C GLY A 15 7.08 -32.35 1.57
N ASP A 16 6.11 -31.83 0.80
CA ASP A 16 5.91 -30.37 0.71
C ASP A 16 5.39 -29.84 2.07
N PRO A 17 6.01 -28.79 2.63
CA PRO A 17 5.52 -28.20 3.87
C PRO A 17 4.08 -27.69 3.67
N PRO A 18 3.22 -27.79 4.71
CA PRO A 18 1.84 -27.35 4.60
C PRO A 18 1.81 -25.88 4.14
N PRO A 19 0.79 -25.50 3.33
CA PRO A 19 0.71 -24.14 2.80
C PRO A 19 0.77 -23.13 3.95
N PRO A 20 1.51 -22.02 3.78
CA PRO A 20 1.67 -21.04 4.83
C PRO A 20 0.30 -20.51 5.26
N PRO A 21 0.11 -20.26 6.57
CA PRO A 21 -1.14 -19.72 7.07
C PRO A 21 -1.48 -18.41 6.35
N PRO A 22 -2.76 -18.18 5.99
CA PRO A 22 -3.16 -16.98 5.28
C PRO A 22 -2.84 -15.75 6.12
N LEU A 23 -2.13 -14.79 5.52
CA LEU A 23 -1.85 -13.51 6.16
C LEU A 23 -3.16 -12.78 6.48
N PRO A 24 -3.28 -12.14 7.66
CA PRO A 24 -4.48 -11.39 7.99
C PRO A 24 -4.70 -10.27 6.97
N PRO A 25 -5.85 -10.24 6.25
CA PRO A 25 -6.06 -9.35 5.12
C PRO A 25 -5.90 -7.87 5.48
N ARG A 26 -6.35 -7.51 6.69
CA ARG A 26 -6.26 -6.16 7.27
C ARG A 26 -4.88 -5.52 7.29
N PHE A 27 -3.80 -6.30 7.31
CA PHE A 27 -2.42 -5.76 7.35
C PHE A 27 -1.71 -5.81 5.99
N TYR A 28 -2.24 -6.54 5.02
CA TYR A 28 -1.60 -6.70 3.71
C TYR A 28 -2.37 -5.99 2.58
N GLU A 29 -3.64 -5.67 2.79
CA GLU A 29 -4.39 -4.82 1.87
C GLU A 29 -3.79 -3.40 1.89
N SER A 30 -3.34 -2.91 0.73
CA SER A 30 -2.72 -1.59 0.60
C SER A 30 -3.64 -0.40 0.97
N PRO A 31 -4.95 -0.40 0.63
CA PRO A 31 -5.83 0.74 0.93
C PRO A 31 -5.90 1.19 2.40
N PRO A 32 -6.13 0.30 3.40
CA PRO A 32 -6.22 0.72 4.80
C PRO A 32 -4.93 1.34 5.32
N VAL A 33 -3.75 0.83 4.92
CA VAL A 33 -2.45 1.37 5.34
C VAL A 33 -2.20 2.76 4.75
N LEU A 34 -2.48 2.94 3.45
CA LEU A 34 -2.36 4.24 2.77
C LEU A 34 -3.25 5.30 3.43
N LEU A 35 -4.52 4.97 3.67
CA LEU A 35 -5.48 5.87 4.31
C LEU A 35 -5.09 6.17 5.76
N GLY A 36 -4.62 5.17 6.50
CA GLY A 36 -4.14 5.34 7.87
C GLY A 36 -2.96 6.30 7.96
N GLY A 37 -1.96 6.15 7.08
CA GLY A 37 -0.81 7.06 7.00
C GLY A 37 -1.20 8.50 6.63
N MET A 38 -2.09 8.67 5.65
CA MET A 38 -2.61 10.00 5.27
C MET A 38 -3.38 10.65 6.41
N LEU A 39 -4.26 9.90 7.09
CA LEU A 39 -5.01 10.40 8.23
C LEU A 39 -4.08 10.82 9.37
N LEU A 40 -3.05 10.04 9.67
CA LEU A 40 -2.05 10.36 10.69
C LEU A 40 -1.38 11.71 10.41
N TRP A 41 -0.91 11.93 9.18
CA TRP A 41 -0.28 13.19 8.80
C TRP A 41 -1.25 14.38 8.76
N ALA A 42 -2.51 14.15 8.40
CA ALA A 42 -3.57 15.16 8.46
C ALA A 42 -3.85 15.59 9.91
N VAL A 43 -3.96 14.62 10.82
CA VAL A 43 -4.12 14.87 12.26
C VAL A 43 -2.90 15.61 12.81
N ALA A 44 -1.69 15.20 12.49
CA ALA A 44 -0.46 15.87 12.93
C ALA A 44 -0.40 17.34 12.45
N THR A 45 -0.76 17.59 11.20
CA THR A 45 -0.90 18.96 10.66
C THR A 45 -1.91 19.78 11.48
N GLY A 46 -3.07 19.18 11.78
CA GLY A 46 -4.10 19.79 12.60
C GLY A 46 -3.61 20.13 14.02
N VAL A 47 -2.83 19.25 14.64
CA VAL A 47 -2.22 19.48 15.96
C VAL A 47 -1.25 20.66 15.92
N VAL A 48 -0.36 20.72 14.92
CA VAL A 48 0.60 21.84 14.78
C VAL A 48 -0.14 23.16 14.60
N VAL A 49 -1.13 23.22 13.71
CA VAL A 49 -1.94 24.43 13.47
C VAL A 49 -2.72 24.82 14.72
N LEU A 50 -3.36 23.86 15.40
CA LEU A 50 -4.13 24.12 16.60
C LEU A 50 -3.25 24.64 17.73
N SER A 51 -2.05 24.07 17.91
CA SER A 51 -1.09 24.54 18.92
C SER A 51 -0.69 26.00 18.71
N TRP A 52 -0.53 26.42 17.44
CA TRP A 52 -0.27 27.81 17.10
C TRP A 52 -1.48 28.72 17.38
N LEU A 53 -2.69 28.28 17.00
CA LEU A 53 -3.93 29.03 17.22
C LEU A 53 -4.24 29.29 18.70
N VAL A 54 -3.84 28.39 19.60
CA VAL A 54 -4.03 28.56 21.06
C VAL A 54 -2.89 29.35 21.73
N GLY A 55 -1.99 29.95 20.94
CA GLY A 55 -0.91 30.84 21.43
C GLY A 55 0.46 30.17 21.59
N GLY A 56 0.63 28.94 21.09
CA GLY A 56 1.93 28.29 21.02
C GLY A 56 2.85 28.90 19.95
N PRO A 57 4.17 28.66 20.04
CA PRO A 57 5.12 29.11 19.02
C PRO A 57 4.84 28.40 17.68
N TRP A 58 5.05 29.13 16.58
CA TRP A 58 4.97 28.53 15.25
C TRP A 58 6.17 27.61 15.01
N ASP A 59 5.91 26.29 14.96
CA ASP A 59 6.92 25.30 14.58
C ASP A 59 6.82 24.98 13.08
N ALA A 60 7.54 25.79 12.30
CA ALA A 60 7.64 25.61 10.86
C ALA A 60 8.24 24.25 10.46
N GLY A 61 9.13 23.68 11.29
CA GLY A 61 9.78 22.41 11.01
C GLY A 61 8.76 21.27 11.03
N SER A 62 8.05 21.14 12.14
CA SER A 62 6.98 20.14 12.28
C SER A 62 5.87 20.32 11.25
N PHE A 63 5.51 21.56 10.92
CA PHE A 63 4.53 21.85 9.87
C PHE A 63 4.98 21.29 8.51
N TRP A 64 6.18 21.65 8.05
CA TRP A 64 6.67 21.18 6.75
C TRP A 64 6.89 19.67 6.70
N THR A 65 7.27 19.03 7.82
CA THR A 65 7.31 17.57 7.92
C THR A 65 5.92 16.96 7.72
N CYS A 66 4.87 17.52 8.33
CA CYS A 66 3.52 17.01 8.15
C CYS A 66 3.02 17.18 6.72
N ILE A 67 3.31 18.32 6.09
CA ILE A 67 3.00 18.56 4.68
C ILE A 67 3.75 17.58 3.76
N ALA A 68 5.03 17.31 4.02
CA ALA A 68 5.79 16.33 3.28
C ALA A 68 5.17 14.93 3.41
N GLY A 69 4.77 14.53 4.62
CA GLY A 69 4.06 13.27 4.88
C GLY A 69 2.74 13.16 4.10
N LEU A 70 1.93 14.22 4.06
CA LEU A 70 0.72 14.29 3.24
C LEU A 70 1.04 14.18 1.74
N GLY A 71 2.07 14.89 1.27
CA GLY A 71 2.52 14.83 -0.13
C GLY A 71 2.95 13.43 -0.56
N VAL A 72 3.75 12.75 0.27
CA VAL A 72 4.16 11.36 0.04
C VAL A 72 2.95 10.41 0.05
N GLY A 73 2.01 10.61 0.98
CA GLY A 73 0.77 9.84 1.04
C GLY A 73 -0.09 9.97 -0.22
N LEU A 74 -0.32 11.21 -0.69
CA LEU A 74 -1.04 11.50 -1.92
C LEU A 74 -0.35 10.89 -3.15
N PHE A 75 0.98 10.99 -3.21
CA PHE A 75 1.77 10.38 -4.28
C PHE A 75 1.61 8.85 -4.30
N GLY A 76 1.71 8.19 -3.13
CA GLY A 76 1.47 6.75 -3.00
C GLY A 76 0.05 6.36 -3.42
N ALA A 77 -0.97 7.13 -3.02
CA ALA A 77 -2.36 6.90 -3.41
C ALA A 77 -2.59 7.08 -4.92
N ALA A 78 -1.96 8.07 -5.55
CA ALA A 78 -2.02 8.27 -6.99
C ALA A 78 -1.44 7.08 -7.76
N ILE A 79 -0.27 6.58 -7.32
CA ILE A 79 0.32 5.36 -7.90
C ILE A 79 -0.63 4.18 -7.71
N PHE A 80 -1.09 3.93 -6.48
CA PHE A 80 -1.97 2.80 -6.19
C PHE A 80 -3.25 2.81 -7.05
N THR A 81 -3.88 3.97 -7.21
CA THR A 81 -5.09 4.11 -8.03
C THR A 81 -4.79 3.91 -9.52
N ALA A 82 -3.66 4.42 -10.02
CA ALA A 82 -3.20 4.17 -11.39
C ALA A 82 -2.94 2.67 -11.64
N GLN A 83 -2.26 1.99 -10.71
CA GLN A 83 -2.01 0.55 -10.78
C GLN A 83 -3.33 -0.23 -10.76
N ARG A 84 -4.26 0.12 -9.88
CA ARG A 84 -5.58 -0.52 -9.80
C ARG A 84 -6.41 -0.27 -11.06
N ALA A 85 -6.28 0.88 -11.70
CA ALA A 85 -6.94 1.16 -12.97
C ALA A 85 -6.33 0.36 -14.13
N ALA A 86 -4.99 0.24 -14.19
CA ALA A 86 -4.29 -0.58 -15.18
C ALA A 86 -4.63 -2.07 -15.04
N ALA A 87 -4.67 -2.58 -13.80
CA ALA A 87 -5.08 -3.96 -13.52
C ALA A 87 -6.52 -4.24 -13.99
N ARG A 88 -7.46 -3.30 -13.75
CA ARG A 88 -8.85 -3.42 -14.25
C ARG A 88 -8.95 -3.37 -15.78
N ARG A 89 -8.00 -2.71 -16.46
CA ARG A 89 -7.94 -2.64 -17.93
C ARG A 89 -7.27 -3.89 -18.56
N GLY A 90 -6.83 -4.85 -17.75
CA GLY A 90 -6.24 -6.11 -18.23
C GLY A 90 -4.80 -5.97 -18.73
N ASP A 91 -4.09 -4.92 -18.30
CA ASP A 91 -2.73 -4.64 -18.78
C ASP A 91 -1.74 -5.71 -18.30
N ARG A 92 -0.92 -6.25 -19.22
CA ARG A 92 -0.11 -7.47 -18.99
C ARG A 92 1.01 -7.30 -17.96
N SER A 93 1.30 -6.07 -17.53
CA SER A 93 2.29 -5.72 -16.50
C SER A 93 1.74 -5.74 -15.08
N ALA A 94 0.42 -5.92 -14.89
CA ALA A 94 -0.18 -6.03 -13.57
C ALA A 94 0.21 -7.36 -12.89
N GLN A 95 0.51 -7.31 -11.59
CA GLN A 95 0.78 -8.51 -10.78
C GLN A 95 -0.37 -9.52 -10.93
N ARG A 96 -0.07 -10.67 -11.52
CA ARG A 96 -0.99 -11.81 -11.57
C ARG A 96 -0.80 -12.64 -10.32
N GLY A 97 -1.91 -13.04 -9.68
CA GLY A 97 -1.91 -13.87 -8.46
C GLY A 97 -2.70 -13.29 -7.27
N ILE A 98 -3.34 -12.14 -7.42
CA ILE A 98 -4.24 -11.57 -6.40
C ILE A 98 -5.68 -11.89 -6.80
N GLU A 99 -6.06 -13.16 -6.78
CA GLU A 99 -7.45 -13.55 -6.98
C GLU A 99 -8.17 -13.48 -5.61
N PRO A 100 -9.23 -12.65 -5.48
CA PRO A 100 -10.14 -12.77 -4.35
C PRO A 100 -10.91 -14.09 -4.50
N ARG A 101 -10.96 -14.84 -3.40
CA ARG A 101 -11.86 -16.00 -3.27
C ARG A 101 -13.28 -15.49 -3.04
#